data_AF-A0A6P0Z1W9-F1
#
_entry.id   AF-A0A6P0Z1W9-F1
#
_cell.length_a   1.000
_cell.length_b   1.000
_cell.length_c   1.000
_cell.angle_alpha   90.00
_cell.angle_beta   90.00
_cell.angle_gamma   90.00
#
_symmetry.space_group_name_H-M   'P 1'
#
loop_
_entity.id
_entity.type
_entity.pdbx_description
1 polymer ?
#
loop_
_entity_poly.entity_id
_entity_poly.type
_entity_poly.pdbx_seq_one_letter_code
_entity_poly.pdbx_strand_id
1 'polypeptide(L)'
;TAAQEHCRRVTTSVINEVIQEAISWHSPPTNRQGRQGKIYYGTQVKSQPPTIALFVNEPKRFNDNYRRYIERQFRQQLGFAGTPVRLLWRGKKAREVENLNALGNRATRV
;
A
#
# COMPACT_ATOMS: atom_id res chain seq x y z
N THR A 1 4.33 17.10 -15.94
CA THR A 1 4.36 16.32 -17.21
C THR A 1 4.45 14.83 -16.90
N ALA A 2 4.05 13.93 -17.79
CA ALA A 2 4.06 12.48 -17.54
C ALA A 2 5.44 11.95 -17.10
N ALA A 3 6.53 12.55 -17.61
CA ALA A 3 7.90 12.24 -17.21
C ALA A 3 8.23 12.61 -15.75
N GLN A 4 7.69 13.72 -15.23
CA GLN A 4 7.88 14.12 -13.82
C GLN A 4 7.18 13.13 -12.88
N GLU A 5 5.95 12.76 -13.21
CA GLU A 5 5.17 11.78 -12.45
C GLU A 5 5.80 10.38 -12.50
N HIS A 6 6.44 10.02 -13.62
CA HIS A 6 7.18 8.77 -13.76
C HIS A 6 8.42 8.67 -12.85
N CYS A 7 8.95 9.79 -12.36
CA CYS A 7 10.14 9.81 -11.50
C CYS A 7 9.80 10.16 -10.04
N ARG A 8 8.55 10.53 -9.77
CA ARG A 8 8.12 11.08 -8.48
C ARG A 8 8.29 10.07 -7.36
N ARG A 9 8.90 10.52 -6.26
CA ARG A 9 8.97 9.77 -5.01
C ARG A 9 8.03 10.37 -3.97
N VAL A 10 7.26 9.50 -3.31
CA VAL A 10 6.31 9.82 -2.26
C VAL A 10 6.82 9.21 -0.96
N THR A 11 6.72 9.97 0.13
CA THR A 11 7.16 9.51 1.45
C THR A 11 6.26 8.37 1.96
N THR A 12 6.83 7.51 2.80
CA THR A 12 6.11 6.39 3.41
C THR A 12 4.92 6.88 4.25
N SER A 13 5.03 8.02 4.93
CA SER A 13 3.96 8.60 5.74
C SER A 13 2.72 8.92 4.90
N VAL A 14 2.91 9.66 3.80
CA VAL A 14 1.81 10.03 2.88
C VAL A 14 1.17 8.80 2.28
N ILE A 15 1.96 7.79 1.86
CA ILE A 15 1.41 6.52 1.36
C ILE A 15 0.52 5.85 2.40
N ASN A 16 0.93 5.86 3.67
CA ASN A 16 0.16 5.24 4.74
C ASN A 16 -1.10 6.03 5.09
N GLU A 17 -1.09 7.35 4.99
CA GLU A 17 -2.29 8.19 5.13
C GLU A 17 -3.35 7.81 4.08
N VAL A 18 -2.95 7.71 2.80
CA VAL A 18 -3.86 7.25 1.72
C VAL A 18 -4.41 5.85 1.99
N ILE A 19 -3.57 4.93 2.51
CA ILE A 19 -4.02 3.57 2.85
C ILE A 19 -5.07 3.61 3.97
N GLN A 20 -4.84 4.39 5.03
CA GLN A 20 -5.76 4.51 6.16
C GLN A 20 -7.11 5.07 5.70
N GLU A 21 -7.10 6.12 4.88
CA GLU A 21 -8.31 6.69 4.33
C GLU A 21 -9.04 5.71 3.39
N ALA A 22 -8.33 5.03 2.50
CA ALA A 22 -8.93 4.03 1.63
C ALA A 22 -9.61 2.89 2.42
N ILE A 23 -8.99 2.46 3.53
CA ILE A 23 -9.54 1.40 4.38
C ILE A 23 -10.80 1.88 5.15
N SER A 24 -10.83 3.15 5.57
CA SER A 24 -11.99 3.70 6.27
C SER A 24 -13.23 3.78 5.37
N TRP A 25 -13.03 4.08 4.09
CA TRP A 25 -14.08 4.08 3.07
C TRP A 25 -14.49 2.67 2.64
N HIS A 26 -13.53 1.79 2.39
CA HIS A 26 -13.79 0.41 2.00
C HIS A 26 -12.86 -0.55 2.75
N SER A 27 -13.45 -1.25 3.71
CA SER A 27 -12.76 -2.27 4.49
C SER A 27 -12.23 -3.41 3.61
N PRO A 28 -11.03 -3.96 3.90
CA PRO A 28 -10.51 -5.14 3.23
C PRO A 28 -11.46 -6.34 3.30
N PRO A 29 -11.43 -7.23 2.28
CA PRO A 29 -12.31 -8.38 2.23
C PRO A 29 -12.06 -9.35 3.40
N THR A 30 -13.15 -9.97 3.85
CA THR A 30 -13.15 -11.02 4.86
C THR A 30 -13.31 -12.38 4.18
N ASN A 31 -12.52 -13.38 4.59
CA ASN A 31 -12.69 -14.72 4.04
C ASN A 31 -13.92 -15.44 4.64
N ARG A 32 -14.26 -16.61 4.09
CA ARG A 32 -15.36 -17.46 4.57
C ARG A 32 -15.26 -17.85 6.07
N GLN A 33 -14.06 -17.80 6.65
CA GLN A 33 -13.80 -18.11 8.05
C GLN A 33 -13.84 -16.86 8.96
N GLY A 34 -14.30 -15.71 8.47
CA GLY A 34 -14.39 -14.47 9.26
C GLY A 34 -13.06 -13.73 9.46
N ARG A 35 -11.97 -14.16 8.82
CA ARG A 35 -10.65 -13.52 8.94
C ARG A 35 -10.49 -12.40 7.90
N GLN A 36 -10.45 -11.16 8.37
CA GLN A 36 -10.30 -9.96 7.55
C GLN A 36 -8.87 -9.80 6.97
N GLY A 37 -8.77 -9.28 5.75
CA GLY A 37 -7.52 -8.77 5.20
C GLY A 37 -6.98 -7.61 6.06
N LYS A 38 -5.66 -7.56 6.26
CA LYS A 38 -5.00 -6.46 6.98
C LYS A 38 -3.87 -5.93 6.13
N ILE A 39 -3.89 -4.63 5.87
CA ILE A 39 -2.76 -3.89 5.30
C ILE A 39 -2.04 -3.22 6.46
N TYR A 40 -0.78 -3.56 6.66
CA TYR A 40 0.01 -3.05 7.78
C TYR A 40 0.60 -1.68 7.46
N TYR A 41 1.25 -1.58 6.31
CA TYR A 41 1.83 -0.35 5.78
C TYR A 41 2.17 -0.53 4.30
N GLY A 42 2.41 0.59 3.63
CA GLY A 42 2.93 0.64 2.27
C GLY A 42 4.21 1.47 2.19
N THR A 43 5.05 1.21 1.19
CA THR A 43 6.21 2.07 0.87
C THR A 43 6.53 2.02 -0.61
N GLN A 44 7.08 3.12 -1.15
CA GLN A 44 7.53 3.17 -2.53
C GLN A 44 8.94 2.58 -2.66
N VAL A 45 9.03 1.46 -3.36
CA VAL A 45 10.28 0.69 -3.56
C VAL A 45 11.00 1.05 -4.86
N LYS A 46 10.28 1.62 -5.84
CA LYS A 46 10.86 2.08 -7.12
C LYS A 46 10.11 3.31 -7.61
N SER A 47 10.82 4.24 -8.24
CA SER A 47 10.21 5.43 -8.83
C SER A 47 9.86 5.26 -10.30
N GLN A 48 10.63 4.53 -11.11
CA GLN A 48 10.46 4.43 -12.57
C GLN A 48 10.21 2.96 -13.03
N PRO A 49 8.96 2.50 -13.17
CA PRO A 49 7.71 3.19 -12.83
C PRO A 49 7.42 3.16 -11.31
N PRO A 50 6.52 4.03 -10.81
CA PRO A 50 6.14 4.10 -9.41
C PRO A 50 5.63 2.73 -8.94
N THR A 51 6.38 2.12 -8.03
CA THR A 51 6.09 0.79 -7.50
C THR A 51 5.94 0.89 -5.99
N ILE A 52 4.74 0.61 -5.51
CA ILE A 52 4.38 0.65 -4.10
C ILE A 52 4.24 -0.79 -3.61
N ALA A 53 5.01 -1.15 -2.59
CA ALA A 53 4.87 -2.42 -1.90
C ALA A 53 3.95 -2.26 -0.70
N LEU A 54 2.86 -3.01 -0.68
CA LEU A 54 1.91 -3.12 0.43
C LEU A 54 2.22 -4.39 1.22
N PHE A 55 2.51 -4.23 2.51
CA PHE A 55 2.73 -5.34 3.41
C PHE A 55 1.41 -5.71 4.07
N VAL A 56 0.99 -6.94 3.85
CA VAL A 56 -0.32 -7.43 4.26
C VAL A 56 -0.21 -8.74 5.02
N ASN A 57 -1.27 -9.14 5.71
CA ASN A 57 -1.31 -10.44 6.36
C ASN A 57 -1.24 -11.59 5.34
N GLU A 58 -2.11 -11.58 4.32
CA GLU A 58 -2.14 -12.61 3.30
C GLU A 58 -2.56 -12.03 1.93
N PRO A 59 -1.64 -11.98 0.94
CA PRO A 59 -1.91 -11.35 -0.35
C PRO A 59 -3.10 -11.94 -1.11
N LYS A 60 -3.34 -13.24 -0.96
CA LYS A 60 -4.43 -13.96 -1.63
C LYS A 60 -5.83 -13.51 -1.17
N ARG A 61 -5.95 -12.85 -0.02
CA ARG A 61 -7.24 -12.34 0.48
C ARG A 61 -7.73 -11.14 -0.31
N PHE A 62 -6.80 -10.33 -0.85
CA PHE A 62 -7.11 -9.14 -1.61
C PHE A 62 -7.39 -9.54 -3.05
N ASN A 63 -8.66 -9.69 -3.40
CA ASN A 63 -9.10 -9.99 -4.77
C ASN A 63 -8.78 -8.83 -5.74
N ASP A 64 -8.88 -9.08 -7.03
CA ASP A 64 -8.53 -8.09 -8.05
C ASP A 64 -9.37 -6.82 -7.96
N ASN A 65 -10.64 -6.93 -7.57
CA ASN A 65 -11.51 -5.77 -7.37
C ASN A 65 -10.97 -4.84 -6.27
N TYR A 66 -10.60 -5.39 -5.12
CA TYR A 66 -10.03 -4.61 -4.02
C TYR A 66 -8.64 -4.07 -4.37
N ARG A 67 -7.83 -4.84 -5.10
CA ARG A 67 -6.52 -4.37 -5.59
C ARG A 67 -6.66 -3.16 -6.53
N ARG A 68 -7.62 -3.22 -7.47
CA ARG A 68 -7.95 -2.11 -8.38
C ARG A 68 -8.51 -0.91 -7.62
N TYR A 69 -9.32 -1.14 -6.60
CA TYR A 69 -9.81 -0.08 -5.71
C TYR A 69 -8.64 0.68 -5.06
N ILE A 70 -7.70 -0.04 -4.44
CA ILE A 70 -6.52 0.58 -3.82
C ILE A 70 -5.63 1.29 -4.85
N GLU A 71 -5.42 0.71 -6.03
CA GLU A 71 -4.68 1.40 -7.10
C GLU A 71 -5.36 2.72 -7.50
N ARG A 72 -6.69 2.70 -7.64
CA ARG A 72 -7.47 3.91 -7.94
C ARG A 72 -7.32 4.96 -6.84
N GLN A 73 -7.37 4.58 -5.57
CA GLN A 73 -7.16 5.52 -4.46
C GLN A 73 -5.78 6.17 -4.52
N PHE A 74 -4.72 5.38 -4.76
CA PHE A 74 -3.39 5.95 -4.94
C PHE A 74 -3.30 6.91 -6.13
N ARG A 75 -3.93 6.57 -7.26
CA ARG A 75 -3.95 7.47 -8.43
C ARG A 75 -4.72 8.77 -8.15
N GLN A 76 -5.83 8.69 -7.44
CA GLN A 76 -6.65 9.86 -7.11
C GLN A 76 -5.97 10.80 -6.13
N GLN A 77 -5.29 10.26 -5.11
CA GLN A 77 -4.70 11.07 -4.04
C GLN A 77 -3.23 11.47 -4.28
N LEU A 78 -2.42 10.59 -4.88
CA LEU A 78 -0.98 10.84 -5.08
C LEU A 78 -0.63 11.41 -6.46
N GLY A 79 -1.51 11.25 -7.45
CA GLY A 79 -1.23 11.60 -8.84
C GLY A 79 -0.79 10.38 -9.67
N PHE A 80 0.29 10.50 -10.46
CA PHE A 80 0.73 9.52 -11.46
C PHE A 80 -0.06 9.51 -12.79
N ALA A 81 -0.59 10.67 -13.20
CA ALA A 81 -1.23 10.81 -14.50
C ALA A 81 -0.26 10.47 -15.65
N GLY A 82 -0.69 9.59 -16.56
CA GLY A 82 0.13 9.15 -17.70
C GLY A 82 1.27 8.18 -17.34
N THR A 83 1.31 7.66 -16.10
CA THR A 83 2.31 6.68 -15.65
C THR A 83 1.63 5.41 -15.10
N PRO A 84 2.16 4.21 -15.40
CA PRO A 84 1.67 2.97 -14.78
C PRO A 84 2.07 2.92 -13.30
N VAL A 85 1.10 2.68 -12.41
CA VAL A 85 1.35 2.45 -10.98
C VAL A 85 1.38 0.94 -10.74
N ARG A 86 2.45 0.43 -10.12
CA ARG A 86 2.59 -1.00 -9.81
C ARG A 86 2.39 -1.23 -8.31
N LEU A 87 1.46 -2.10 -7.95
CA LEU A 87 1.24 -2.52 -6.58
C LEU A 87 1.80 -3.92 -6.34
N LEU A 88 2.72 -4.05 -5.38
CA LEU A 88 3.25 -5.34 -4.94
C LEU A 88 2.62 -5.71 -3.60
N TRP A 89 1.92 -6.84 -3.56
CA TRP A 89 1.27 -7.34 -2.35
C TRP A 89 2.16 -8.37 -1.67
N ARG A 90 2.80 -7.99 -0.56
CA ARG A 90 3.76 -8.83 0.16
C ARG A 90 3.15 -9.34 1.45
N GLY A 91 3.10 -10.67 1.58
CA GLY A 91 2.66 -11.31 2.82
C GLY A 91 3.73 -11.17 3.88
N LYS A 92 3.37 -10.68 5.07
CA LYS A 92 4.25 -10.57 6.21
C LYS A 92 3.71 -11.38 7.37
N LYS A 93 4.59 -12.13 8.05
CA LYS A 93 4.18 -12.85 9.26
C LYS A 93 3.88 -11.84 10.36
N ALA A 94 2.79 -12.04 11.11
CA ALA A 94 2.36 -11.13 12.18
C ALA A 94 3.50 -10.82 13.18
N ARG A 95 4.30 -11.83 13.54
CA ARG A 95 5.49 -11.70 14.40
C ARG A 95 6.53 -10.69 13.91
N GLU A 96 6.70 -10.56 12.60
CA GLU A 96 7.66 -9.62 12.01
C GLU A 96 7.12 -8.19 12.00
N VAL A 97 5.79 -8.03 11.99
CA VAL A 97 5.14 -6.71 12.08
C VAL A 97 5.24 -6.18 13.51
N GLU A 98 4.94 -7.01 14.51
CA GLU A 98 5.03 -6.63 15.93
C GLU A 98 6.45 -6.20 16.30
N ASN A 99 7.46 -6.94 15.86
CA ASN A 99 8.86 -6.56 16.09
C ASN A 99 9.23 -5.21 15.45
N LEU A 100 8.66 -4.86 14.29
CA LEU A 100 8.93 -3.56 13.65
C LEU A 100 8.21 -2.40 14.33
N ASN A 101 6.99 -2.63 14.81
CA ASN A 101 6.28 -1.66 15.62
C ASN A 101 7.04 -1.41 16.93
N ALA A 102 7.56 -2.47 17.57
CA ALA A 102 8.38 -2.38 18.79
C ALA A 102 9.73 -1.69 18.58
N LEU A 103 10.36 -1.88 17.41
CA LEU A 103 11.63 -1.22 17.05
C LEU A 103 11.45 0.24 16.60
N GLY A 104 10.20 0.73 16.54
CA GLY A 104 9.82 2.00 15.93
C GLY A 104 10.01 1.94 14.42
N ASN A 105 9.00 2.37 13.65
CA ASN A 105 9.06 2.40 12.20
C ASN A 105 10.26 3.26 11.72
N ARG A 106 11.40 2.63 11.45
CA ARG A 106 12.60 3.27 10.88
C ARG A 106 12.32 3.93 9.53
N ALA A 107 11.25 3.51 8.85
CA ALA A 107 10.77 4.09 7.58
C ALA A 107 9.93 5.37 7.73
N THR A 108 9.53 5.73 8.96
CA THR A 108 8.76 6.96 9.28
C THR A 108 9.66 8.03 9.91
N ARG A 109 10.89 7.67 10.31
CA ARG A 109 11.91 8.62 10.76
C ARG A 109 12.65 9.18 9.54
N VAL A 110 12.04 10.17 8.87
CA VAL A 110 12.73 11.05 7.93
C VAL A 110 12.47 12.48 8.37
#